data_AF-A0A4Q3SU86-F1
#
_entry.id   AF-A0A4Q3SU86-F1
#
_cell.length_a   1.000
_cell.length_b   1.000
_cell.length_c   1.000
_cell.angle_alpha   90.00
_cell.angle_beta   90.00
_cell.angle_gamma   90.00
#
_symmetry.space_group_name_H-M   'P 1'
#
loop_
_entity.id
_entity.type
_entity.pdbx_description
1 polymer ?
#
loop_
_entity_poly.entity_id
_entity_poly.type
_entity_poly.pdbx_seq_one_letter_code
_entity_poly.pdbx_strand_id
1 'polypeptide(L)'
;MINQTGEEATKYFFKENQFMVDLESYHSRKPSTDPMQAVITSRILVIKREDWDELINGIPKLYLLMKSISEATLLNKLKDNDFLNFGTSTEKYKEFVKRYPYLALHVPQQYIASYLRITPQSLSRIRKGLIQ
;
A
#
# COMPACT_ATOMS: atom_id res chain seq x y z
N MET A 1 -4.81 0.31 9.81
CA MET A 1 -4.97 1.24 10.96
C MET A 1 -6.37 1.11 11.51
N ILE A 2 -6.58 1.33 12.81
CA ILE A 2 -7.92 1.40 13.39
C ILE A 2 -8.36 2.86 13.32
N ASN A 3 -9.50 3.14 12.68
CA ASN A 3 -10.04 4.49 12.60
C ASN A 3 -10.72 4.90 13.92
N GLN A 4 -11.25 6.12 14.00
CA GLN A 4 -11.92 6.62 15.21
C GLN A 4 -13.18 5.83 15.60
N THR A 5 -13.76 5.05 14.68
CA THR A 5 -14.93 4.20 14.93
C THR A 5 -14.56 2.77 15.34
N GLY A 6 -13.27 2.45 15.46
CA GLY A 6 -12.79 1.11 15.80
C GLY A 6 -12.69 0.17 14.60
N GLU A 7 -12.93 0.65 13.38
CA GLU A 7 -12.91 -0.16 12.17
C GLU A 7 -11.54 -0.15 11.49
N GLU A 8 -11.20 -1.25 10.82
CA GLU A 8 -9.98 -1.34 10.03
C GLU A 8 -10.05 -0.48 8.76
N ALA A 9 -9.15 0.49 8.69
CA ALA A 9 -8.89 1.27 7.49
C ALA A 9 -7.61 0.81 6.80
N THR A 10 -7.72 0.54 5.49
CA THR A 10 -6.59 0.18 4.62
C THR A 10 -5.91 1.45 4.15
N LYS A 11 -4.66 1.67 4.58
CA LYS A 11 -3.89 2.89 4.28
C LYS A 11 -3.11 2.77 2.98
N TYR A 12 -2.44 1.63 2.78
CA TYR A 12 -1.61 1.34 1.62
C TYR A 12 -1.70 -0.15 1.26
N PHE A 13 -1.44 -0.45 -0.01
CA PHE A 13 -1.09 -1.79 -0.45
C PHE A 13 0.39 -1.85 -0.82
N PHE A 14 1.02 -2.97 -0.50
CA PHE A 14 2.34 -3.32 -0.99
C PHE A 14 2.20 -4.49 -1.95
N LYS A 15 2.78 -4.35 -3.14
CA LYS A 15 2.77 -5.41 -4.16
C LYS A 15 4.09 -6.19 -4.15
N GLU A 16 4.11 -7.25 -4.93
CA GLU A 16 5.31 -8.03 -5.19
C GLU A 16 6.49 -7.13 -5.64
N ASN A 17 7.69 -7.49 -5.19
CA ASN A 17 8.95 -6.78 -5.49
C ASN A 17 8.99 -5.31 -5.01
N GLN A 18 8.23 -4.97 -3.97
CA GLN A 18 8.34 -3.67 -3.29
C GLN A 18 8.97 -3.78 -1.92
N PHE A 19 9.83 -2.80 -1.60
CA PHE A 19 10.28 -2.57 -0.25
C PHE A 19 9.15 -1.97 0.59
N MET A 20 9.15 -2.34 1.86
CA MET A 20 8.18 -1.90 2.84
C MET A 20 8.94 -1.60 4.13
N VAL A 21 8.72 -0.40 4.67
CA VAL A 21 9.26 0.02 5.96
C VAL A 21 8.27 1.00 6.58
N ASP A 22 8.05 0.85 7.89
CA ASP A 22 7.49 1.93 8.68
C ASP A 22 8.64 2.88 9.06
N LEU A 23 8.73 4.01 8.36
CA LEU A 23 9.78 5.00 8.56
C LEU A 23 9.73 5.62 9.97
N GLU A 24 8.55 5.79 10.55
CA GLU A 24 8.42 6.37 11.88
C GLU A 24 8.97 5.41 12.93
N SER A 25 8.56 4.14 12.86
CA SER A 25 9.12 3.07 13.69
C SER A 25 10.63 2.93 13.51
N TYR A 26 11.10 2.92 12.25
CA TYR A 26 12.52 2.79 11.90
C TYR A 26 13.39 3.85 12.59
N HIS A 27 13.00 5.13 12.46
CA HIS A 27 13.76 6.25 13.01
C HIS A 27 13.57 6.45 14.52
N SER A 28 12.35 6.32 15.02
CA SER A 28 12.04 6.52 16.45
C SER A 28 12.51 5.36 17.34
N ARG A 29 12.83 4.20 16.74
CA ARG A 29 13.14 2.94 17.43
C ARG A 29 12.00 2.42 18.31
N LYS A 30 10.76 2.81 17.99
CA LYS A 30 9.55 2.33 18.68
C LYS A 30 8.80 1.36 17.77
N PRO A 31 8.07 0.37 18.33
CA PRO A 31 7.22 -0.51 17.54
C PRO A 31 6.24 0.28 16.66
N SER A 32 5.92 -0.28 15.48
CA SER A 32 4.93 0.32 14.59
C SER A 32 3.57 0.42 15.27
N THR A 33 2.92 1.57 15.11
CA THR A 33 1.53 1.79 15.56
C THR A 33 0.51 1.33 14.51
N ASP A 34 0.94 1.17 13.26
CA ASP A 34 0.12 0.72 12.14
C ASP A 34 0.33 -0.79 11.89
N PRO A 35 -0.67 -1.66 12.14
CA PRO A 35 -0.51 -3.08 11.87
C PRO A 35 -0.36 -3.35 10.38
N MET A 36 0.51 -4.30 10.05
CA MET A 36 0.73 -4.79 8.68
C MET A 36 0.22 -6.22 8.59
N GLN A 37 -0.56 -6.52 7.55
CA GLN A 37 -1.14 -7.85 7.35
C GLN A 37 -0.96 -8.31 5.91
N ALA A 38 -0.67 -9.60 5.73
CA ALA A 38 -0.72 -10.24 4.43
C ALA A 38 -2.18 -10.59 4.11
N VAL A 39 -2.77 -9.91 3.13
CA VAL A 39 -4.17 -10.10 2.71
C VAL A 39 -4.35 -11.23 1.68
N ILE A 40 -3.23 -11.81 1.23
CA ILE A 40 -3.13 -12.97 0.34
C ILE A 40 -1.95 -13.83 0.82
N THR A 41 -1.83 -15.05 0.30
CA THR A 41 -0.65 -15.88 0.56
C THR A 41 0.59 -15.19 -0.01
N SER A 42 1.57 -14.92 0.86
CA SER A 42 2.74 -14.10 0.53
C SER A 42 4.01 -14.72 1.09
N ARG A 43 5.13 -14.49 0.39
CA ARG A 43 6.48 -14.69 0.93
C ARG A 43 7.12 -13.33 1.15
N ILE A 44 7.65 -13.11 2.35
CA ILE A 44 8.26 -11.84 2.74
C ILE A 44 9.73 -12.10 3.08
N LEU A 45 10.61 -11.25 2.53
CA LEU A 45 12.01 -11.19 2.94
C LEU A 45 12.14 -10.08 3.98
N VAL A 46 12.77 -10.41 5.11
CA VAL A 46 12.93 -9.49 6.23
C VAL A 46 14.42 -9.24 6.44
N ILE A 47 14.79 -7.97 6.55
CA ILE A 47 16.11 -7.54 6.98
C ILE A 47 15.98 -6.77 8.28
N LYS A 48 16.85 -7.07 9.26
CA LYS A 48 16.89 -6.29 10.50
C LYS A 48 17.50 -4.93 10.22
N ARG A 49 17.15 -3.94 11.03
CA ARG A 49 17.68 -2.60 10.89
C ARG A 49 19.20 -2.57 10.99
N GLU A 50 19.77 -3.28 11.95
CA GLU A 50 21.21 -3.29 12.18
C GLU A 50 21.97 -3.83 10.94
N ASP A 51 21.47 -4.92 10.35
CA ASP A 51 22.00 -5.50 9.12
C ASP A 51 21.85 -4.53 7.93
N TRP A 52 20.73 -3.81 7.86
CA TRP A 52 20.48 -2.83 6.81
C TRP A 52 21.39 -1.60 6.90
N ASP A 53 21.60 -1.09 8.12
CA ASP A 53 22.50 0.03 8.38
C ASP A 53 23.95 -0.36 8.01
N GLU A 54 24.38 -1.58 8.33
CA GLU A 54 25.69 -2.10 7.92
C GLU A 54 25.81 -2.20 6.39
N LEU A 55 24.80 -2.76 5.71
CA LEU A 55 24.79 -2.88 4.25
C LEU A 55 24.86 -1.52 3.54
N ILE A 56 24.07 -0.54 4.01
CA ILE A 56 24.07 0.81 3.41
C ILE A 56 25.42 1.49 3.59
N ASN A 57 26.05 1.35 4.76
CA ASN A 57 27.36 1.93 5.04
C ASN A 57 28.48 1.22 4.25
N GLY A 58 28.38 -0.09 4.05
CA GLY A 58 29.35 -0.89 3.30
C GLY A 58 29.24 -0.76 1.77
N ILE A 59 28.07 -0.37 1.26
CA ILE A 59 27.79 -0.30 -0.18
C ILE A 59 27.18 1.07 -0.53
N PRO A 60 27.98 2.12 -0.76
CA PRO A 60 27.46 3.47 -1.04
C PRO A 60 26.49 3.54 -2.24
N LYS A 61 26.65 2.68 -3.24
CA LYS A 61 25.73 2.60 -4.38
C LYS A 61 24.33 2.07 -4.00
N LEU A 62 24.24 1.25 -2.94
CA LEU A 62 22.96 0.77 -2.41
C LEU A 62 22.15 1.94 -1.85
N TYR A 63 22.78 2.89 -1.17
CA TYR A 63 22.12 4.11 -0.70
C TYR A 63 21.48 4.90 -1.85
N LEU A 64 22.21 5.10 -2.95
CA LEU A 64 21.68 5.78 -4.14
C LEU A 64 20.48 5.04 -4.76
N LEU A 65 20.59 3.71 -4.89
CA LEU A 65 19.48 2.88 -5.37
C LEU A 65 18.24 3.03 -4.49
N MET A 66 18.41 2.95 -3.17
CA MET A 66 17.31 3.03 -2.21
C MET A 66 16.69 4.42 -2.15
N LYS A 67 17.49 5.48 -2.34
CA LYS A 67 16.98 6.84 -2.54
C LYS A 67 16.06 6.90 -3.75
N SER A 68 16.50 6.41 -4.91
CA SER A 68 15.68 6.41 -6.13
C SER A 68 14.40 5.57 -5.98
N ILE A 69 14.47 4.41 -5.33
CA ILE A 69 13.29 3.58 -5.03
C ILE A 69 12.31 4.33 -4.11
N SER A 70 12.82 5.00 -3.07
CA SER A 70 12.00 5.77 -2.13
C SER A 70 11.31 6.96 -2.82
N GLU A 71 12.03 7.69 -3.68
CA GLU A 71 11.48 8.78 -4.48
C GLU A 71 10.39 8.29 -5.44
N ALA A 72 10.64 7.21 -6.17
CA ALA A 72 9.64 6.60 -7.05
C ALA A 72 8.40 6.13 -6.27
N THR A 73 8.58 5.59 -5.07
CA THR A 73 7.49 5.16 -4.18
C THR A 73 6.68 6.36 -3.70
N LEU A 74 7.34 7.46 -3.30
CA LEU A 74 6.67 8.69 -2.88
C LEU A 74 5.86 9.31 -4.02
N LEU A 75 6.44 9.41 -5.23
CA LEU A 75 5.75 9.90 -6.42
C LEU A 75 4.50 9.06 -6.75
N ASN A 76 4.57 7.74 -6.62
CA ASN A 76 3.41 6.87 -6.79
C ASN A 76 2.32 7.11 -5.75
N LYS A 77 2.69 7.34 -4.49
CA LYS A 77 1.76 7.69 -3.41
C LYS A 77 1.10 9.06 -3.62
N LEU A 78 1.82 10.03 -4.18
CA LEU A 78 1.25 11.32 -4.57
C LEU A 78 0.18 11.13 -5.65
N LYS A 79 0.47 10.35 -6.69
CA LYS A 79 -0.52 10.00 -7.73
C LYS A 79 -1.71 9.20 -7.16
N ASP A 80 -1.48 8.36 -6.14
CA ASP A 80 -2.58 7.68 -5.44
C ASP A 80 -3.50 8.68 -4.76
N ASN A 81 -2.93 9.68 -4.10
CA ASN A 81 -3.67 10.71 -3.39
C ASN A 81 -4.68 11.43 -4.31
N ASP A 82 -4.29 11.72 -5.56
CA ASP A 82 -5.13 12.39 -6.54
C ASP A 82 -6.44 11.61 -6.77
N PHE A 83 -6.36 10.35 -7.22
CA PHE A 83 -7.58 9.60 -7.52
C PHE A 83 -8.33 9.14 -6.25
N LEU A 84 -7.66 9.04 -5.10
CA LEU A 84 -8.34 8.70 -3.85
C LEU A 84 -9.19 9.87 -3.32
N ASN A 85 -8.79 11.11 -3.59
CA ASN A 85 -9.50 12.30 -3.11
C ASN A 85 -10.49 12.88 -4.13
N PHE A 86 -10.28 12.66 -5.43
CA PHE A 86 -11.14 13.20 -6.48
C PHE A 86 -11.92 12.10 -7.23
N GLY A 87 -13.05 12.48 -7.85
CA GLY A 87 -13.88 11.58 -8.66
C GLY A 87 -14.92 10.75 -7.89
N THR A 88 -15.79 10.11 -8.67
CA THR A 88 -16.86 9.20 -8.21
C THR A 88 -16.29 7.84 -7.80
N SER A 89 -17.01 7.08 -6.96
CA SER A 89 -16.61 5.72 -6.56
C SER A 89 -16.25 4.81 -7.76
N THR A 90 -16.97 4.95 -8.88
CA THR A 90 -16.71 4.19 -10.10
C THR A 90 -15.38 4.59 -10.75
N GLU A 91 -15.10 5.89 -10.86
CA GLU A 91 -13.83 6.40 -11.41
C GLU A 91 -12.65 5.97 -10.54
N LYS A 92 -12.79 6.06 -9.21
CA LYS A 92 -11.76 5.59 -8.27
C LYS A 92 -11.45 4.11 -8.47
N TYR A 93 -12.48 3.28 -8.62
CA TYR A 93 -12.28 1.84 -8.86
C TYR A 93 -11.64 1.56 -10.22
N LYS A 94 -12.07 2.26 -11.29
CA LYS A 94 -11.46 2.12 -12.63
C LYS A 94 -9.97 2.46 -12.61
N GLU A 95 -9.59 3.57 -11.97
CA GLU A 95 -8.20 3.96 -11.84
C GLU A 95 -7.40 2.96 -10.98
N PHE A 96 -8.01 2.45 -9.90
CA PHE A 96 -7.40 1.40 -9.09
C PHE A 96 -7.10 0.13 -9.90
N VAL A 97 -8.04 -0.35 -10.70
CA VAL A 97 -7.84 -1.53 -11.57
C VAL A 97 -6.73 -1.28 -12.59
N LYS A 98 -6.69 -0.09 -13.19
CA LYS A 98 -5.66 0.29 -14.16
C LYS A 98 -4.26 0.31 -13.54
N ARG A 99 -4.13 0.84 -12.32
CA ARG A 99 -2.83 0.99 -11.64
C ARG A 99 -2.38 -0.27 -10.91
N TYR A 100 -3.33 -1.04 -10.39
CA TYR A 100 -3.10 -2.20 -9.54
C TYR A 100 -3.93 -3.41 -9.97
N PRO A 101 -3.79 -3.89 -11.23
CA PRO A 101 -4.63 -4.97 -11.78
C PRO A 101 -4.51 -6.26 -10.98
N TYR A 102 -3.29 -6.61 -10.54
CA TYR A 102 -3.05 -7.78 -9.71
C TYR A 102 -3.78 -7.69 -8.36
N LEU A 103 -3.70 -6.52 -7.69
CA LEU A 103 -4.39 -6.33 -6.42
C LEU A 103 -5.91 -6.37 -6.60
N ALA A 104 -6.43 -5.76 -7.67
CA ALA A 104 -7.85 -5.79 -7.98
C ALA A 104 -8.40 -7.22 -8.17
N LEU A 105 -7.58 -8.14 -8.69
CA LEU A 105 -7.93 -9.53 -8.93
C LEU A 105 -7.83 -10.40 -7.67
N HIS A 106 -6.78 -10.22 -6.87
CA HIS A 106 -6.43 -11.18 -5.81
C HIS A 106 -6.79 -10.72 -4.39
N VAL A 107 -6.90 -9.41 -4.15
CA VAL A 107 -7.16 -8.90 -2.79
C VAL A 107 -8.65 -8.99 -2.46
N PRO A 108 -9.03 -9.45 -1.24
CA PRO A 108 -10.42 -9.44 -0.81
C PRO A 108 -11.06 -8.05 -0.91
N GLN A 109 -12.30 -8.03 -1.41
CA GLN A 109 -12.98 -6.79 -1.76
C GLN A 109 -13.10 -5.79 -0.61
N GLN A 110 -13.19 -6.25 0.64
CA GLN A 110 -13.28 -5.40 1.81
C GLN A 110 -12.08 -4.46 1.97
N TYR A 111 -10.86 -4.94 1.72
CA TYR A 111 -9.64 -4.12 1.81
C TYR A 111 -9.57 -3.11 0.67
N ILE A 112 -10.00 -3.50 -0.53
CA ILE A 112 -10.08 -2.59 -1.68
C ILE A 112 -11.12 -1.48 -1.42
N ALA A 113 -12.30 -1.86 -0.92
CA ALA A 113 -13.35 -0.89 -0.58
C ALA A 113 -12.88 0.11 0.48
N SER A 114 -12.23 -0.41 1.54
CA SER A 114 -11.61 0.38 2.61
C SER A 114 -10.56 1.36 2.07
N TYR A 115 -9.64 0.90 1.21
CA TYR A 115 -8.62 1.75 0.57
C TYR A 115 -9.23 2.86 -0.30
N LEU A 116 -10.28 2.54 -1.08
CA LEU A 116 -10.98 3.48 -1.94
C LEU A 116 -11.95 4.42 -1.19
N ARG A 117 -12.09 4.25 0.14
CA ARG A 117 -13.00 5.00 1.01
C ARG A 117 -14.46 4.89 0.56
N ILE A 118 -14.87 3.67 0.18
CA ILE A 118 -16.25 3.35 -0.21
C ILE A 118 -16.72 2.09 0.51
N THR A 119 -18.04 1.87 0.58
CA THR A 119 -18.56 0.67 1.24
C THR A 119 -18.32 -0.59 0.40
N PRO A 120 -18.11 -1.77 1.02
CA PRO A 120 -18.01 -3.03 0.28
C PRO A 120 -19.20 -3.29 -0.63
N GLN A 121 -20.43 -2.93 -0.21
CA GLN A 121 -21.65 -3.06 -1.02
C GLN A 121 -21.59 -2.18 -2.27
N SER A 122 -21.13 -0.93 -2.14
CA SER A 122 -20.95 -0.02 -3.27
C SER A 122 -19.95 -0.58 -4.28
N LEU A 123 -18.81 -1.09 -3.80
CA LEU A 123 -17.81 -1.71 -4.67
C LEU A 123 -18.36 -2.96 -5.38
N SER A 124 -19.19 -3.77 -4.70
CA SER A 124 -19.83 -4.94 -5.30
C SER A 124 -20.72 -4.53 -6.48
N ARG A 125 -21.54 -3.48 -6.29
CA ARG A 125 -22.41 -2.94 -7.32
C ARG A 125 -21.62 -2.40 -8.52
N ILE A 126 -20.53 -1.68 -8.27
CA ILE A 126 -19.64 -1.16 -9.33
C ILE A 126 -19.05 -2.30 -10.15
N ARG A 127 -18.52 -3.35 -9.50
CA ARG A 127 -17.95 -4.52 -10.19
C ARG A 127 -18.96 -5.21 -11.09
N LYS A 128 -20.20 -5.41 -10.61
CA LYS A 128 -21.27 -6.04 -11.41
C LYS A 128 -21.62 -5.21 -12.66
N GLY A 129 -21.67 -3.88 -12.53
CA GLY A 129 -21.99 -2.99 -13.65
C GLY A 129 -20.88 -2.86 -14.70
N LEU A 130 -19.67 -3.37 -14.45
CA LEU A 130 -18.54 -3.35 -15.40
C LEU A 130 -18.39 -4.67 -16.19
N ILE A 131 -19.11 -5.72 -15.80
CA ILE A 131 -19.08 -7.06 -16.44
C ILE A 131 -20.25 -7.22 -17.44
N GLN A 132 -21.17 -6.26 -17.48
CA GLN A 132 -22.18 -6.12 -18.54
C GLN A 132 -21.59 -5.37 -19.73
#